data_AF-A0A6J7HNP1-F1
#
_entry.id   AF-A0A6J7HNP1-F1
#
_cell.length_a   1.000
_cell.length_b   1.000
_cell.length_c   1.000
_cell.angle_alpha   90.00
_cell.angle_beta   90.00
_cell.angle_gamma   90.00
#
_symmetry.space_group_name_H-M   'P 1'
#
loop_
_entity.id
_entity.type
_entity.pdbx_description
1 polymer ?
#
loop_
_entity_poly.entity_id
_entity_poly.type
_entity_poly.pdbx_seq_one_letter_code
_entity_poly.pdbx_strand_id
1 'polypeptide(L)'
;MALVGKFITDWAGGSAPVKEFSGRFVKPVIVPAGAKVDLTVSGTIMDVQGDDVRIDIVATSAGIKVLGMSKALVSISQMSPL
;
A
#
# COMPACT_ATOMS: atom_id res chain seq x y z
N MET A 1 3.22 -2.79 7.62
CA MET A 1 1.92 -3.17 7.03
C MET A 1 0.85 -2.12 7.27
N ALA A 2 0.53 -1.72 8.51
CA ALA A 2 -0.57 -0.78 8.78
C ALA A 2 -0.49 0.56 8.00
N LEU A 3 0.66 1.24 7.98
CA LEU A 3 0.83 2.50 7.23
C LEU A 3 0.59 2.35 5.72
N VAL A 4 0.98 1.19 5.17
CA VAL A 4 0.79 0.89 3.75
C VAL A 4 -0.68 0.57 3.45
N GLY A 5 -1.35 -0.16 4.35
CA GLY A 5 -2.79 -0.35 4.27
C GLY A 5 -3.54 0.99 4.33
N LYS A 6 -3.14 1.89 5.25
CA LYS A 6 -3.70 3.24 5.37
C LYS A 6 -3.56 4.02 4.07
N PHE A 7 -2.38 3.98 3.43
CA PHE A 7 -2.17 4.64 2.14
C PHE A 7 -3.18 4.17 1.07
N ILE A 8 -3.45 2.86 0.98
CA ILE A 8 -4.42 2.32 0.04
C ILE A 8 -5.85 2.68 0.41
N THR A 9 -6.23 2.59 1.68
CA THR A 9 -7.59 2.94 2.11
C THR A 9 -7.86 4.43 1.96
N ASP A 10 -6.88 5.29 2.24
CA ASP A 10 -7.00 6.74 2.06
C ASP A 10 -7.20 7.06 0.57
N TRP A 11 -6.43 6.41 -0.33
CA TRP A 11 -6.60 6.55 -1.78
C TRP A 11 -7.95 6.03 -2.29
N ALA A 12 -8.45 4.93 -1.71
CA ALA A 12 -9.73 4.33 -2.09
C ALA A 12 -10.96 5.07 -1.51
N GLY A 13 -10.77 6.05 -0.63
CA GLY A 13 -11.86 6.74 0.06
C GLY A 13 -12.49 5.92 1.20
N GLY A 14 -11.76 4.96 1.76
CA GLY A 14 -12.19 4.13 2.89
C GLY A 14 -11.66 2.69 2.81
N SER A 15 -12.01 1.87 3.80
CA SER A 15 -11.65 0.44 3.81
C SER A 15 -12.63 -0.44 3.03
N ALA A 16 -13.89 -0.01 2.88
CA ALA A 16 -14.93 -0.77 2.17
C ALA A 16 -14.56 -1.19 0.74
N PRO A 17 -13.86 -0.36 -0.06
CA PRO A 17 -13.49 -0.72 -1.44
C PRO A 17 -12.29 -1.67 -1.50
N VAL A 18 -11.53 -1.84 -0.42
CA VAL A 18 -10.31 -2.66 -0.41
C VAL A 18 -10.69 -4.11 -0.14
N LYS A 19 -10.76 -4.92 -1.20
CA LYS A 19 -11.13 -6.34 -1.15
C LYS A 19 -10.00 -7.21 -0.63
N GLU A 20 -8.77 -6.94 -1.07
CA GLU A 20 -7.59 -7.68 -0.66
C GLU A 20 -6.42 -6.73 -0.41
N PHE A 21 -5.62 -7.03 0.60
CA PHE A 21 -4.34 -6.38 0.84
C PHE A 21 -3.35 -7.41 1.39
N SER A 22 -2.23 -7.59 0.70
CA SER A 22 -1.20 -8.55 1.07
C SER A 22 0.20 -7.94 0.94
N GLY A 23 1.15 -8.54 1.63
CA GLY A 23 2.54 -8.12 1.60
C GLY A 23 3.39 -8.96 2.53
N ARG A 24 4.67 -9.10 2.17
CA ARG A 24 5.66 -9.84 2.97
C ARG A 24 6.72 -8.88 3.45
N PHE A 25 7.01 -8.91 4.75
CA PHE A 25 8.20 -8.23 5.28
C PHE A 25 9.46 -8.92 4.75
N VAL A 26 10.26 -8.18 4.00
CA VAL A 26 11.52 -8.68 3.42
C VAL A 26 12.73 -8.11 4.13
N LYS A 27 12.62 -6.90 4.68
CA LYS A 27 13.66 -6.21 5.45
C LYS A 27 13.04 -5.38 6.57
N PRO A 28 13.73 -5.19 7.70
CA PRO A 28 13.26 -4.32 8.76
C PRO A 28 13.34 -2.85 8.35
N VAL A 29 12.46 -2.03 8.94
CA VAL A 29 12.61 -0.57 8.98
C VAL A 29 13.48 -0.26 10.19
N ILE A 30 14.69 0.23 9.98
CA ILE A 30 15.61 0.57 11.06
C ILE A 30 15.29 1.96 11.58
N VAL A 31 14.98 2.08 12.88
CA VAL A 31 14.66 3.35 13.54
C VAL A 31 15.62 3.56 14.71
N PRO A 32 16.65 4.41 14.56
CA PRO A 32 17.55 4.76 15.66
C PRO A 32 16.82 5.50 16.79
N ALA A 33 17.34 5.39 18.02
CA ALA A 33 16.79 6.11 19.16
C ALA A 33 16.82 7.63 18.91
N GLY A 34 15.70 8.30 19.17
CA GLY A 34 15.57 9.75 18.97
C GLY A 34 15.46 10.19 17.51
N ALA A 35 15.49 9.27 16.54
CA ALA A 35 15.37 9.60 15.13
C ALA A 35 13.95 9.33 14.61
N LYS A 36 13.51 10.17 13.66
CA LYS A 36 12.37 9.88 12.79
C LYS A 36 12.89 9.27 11.50
N VAL A 37 12.18 8.28 10.98
CA VAL A 37 12.54 7.59 9.74
C VAL A 37 11.35 7.61 8.81
N ASP A 38 11.60 8.02 7.58
CA ASP A 38 10.58 8.07 6.55
C ASP A 38 10.34 6.68 5.97
N LEU A 39 9.05 6.43 5.70
CA LEU A 39 8.58 5.30 4.93
C LEU A 39 7.89 5.86 3.69
N THR A 40 8.52 5.69 2.53
CA THR A 40 7.92 6.07 1.25
C THR A 40 7.07 4.91 0.74
N VAL A 41 5.82 5.19 0.39
CA VAL A 41 4.88 4.22 -0.15
C VAL A 41 4.41 4.71 -1.51
N SER A 42 4.44 3.84 -2.50
CA SER A 42 3.93 4.11 -3.84
C SER A 42 3.12 2.92 -4.33
N GLY A 43 2.02 3.19 -5.02
CA GLY A 43 1.21 2.17 -5.71
C GLY A 43 1.27 2.37 -7.21
N THR A 44 1.22 1.28 -7.97
CA THR A 44 1.06 1.30 -9.43
C THR A 44 -0.10 0.41 -9.80
N ILE A 45 -1.06 0.95 -10.56
CA ILE A 45 -2.16 0.17 -11.12
C ILE A 45 -1.58 -0.74 -12.20
N MET A 46 -1.69 -2.05 -11.97
CA MET A 46 -1.15 -3.06 -12.89
C MET A 46 -2.20 -3.61 -13.83
N ASP A 47 -3.45 -3.67 -13.37
CA ASP A 47 -4.55 -4.27 -14.12
C ASP A 47 -5.90 -3.73 -13.63
N VAL A 48 -6.86 -3.66 -14.54
CA VAL A 48 -8.25 -3.25 -14.26
C VAL A 48 -9.17 -4.25 -14.93
N GLN A 49 -9.97 -4.97 -14.14
CA GLN A 49 -10.88 -6.02 -14.59
C GLN A 49 -12.29 -5.71 -14.11
N GLY A 50 -13.14 -5.20 -15.00
CA GLY A 50 -14.46 -4.70 -14.61
C GLY A 50 -14.32 -3.58 -13.59
N ASP A 51 -14.90 -3.77 -12.41
CA ASP A 51 -14.80 -2.80 -11.30
C ASP A 51 -13.58 -3.01 -10.41
N ASP A 52 -12.75 -4.03 -10.65
CA ASP A 52 -11.63 -4.39 -9.78
C ASP A 52 -10.28 -3.93 -10.32
N VAL A 53 -9.51 -3.24 -9.47
CA VAL A 53 -8.18 -2.70 -9.76
C VAL A 53 -7.14 -3.44 -8.95
N ARG A 54 -6.16 -4.04 -9.63
CA ARG A 54 -4.96 -4.60 -8.99
C ARG A 54 -3.87 -3.56 -8.92
N ILE A 55 -3.35 -3.37 -7.71
CA ILE A 55 -2.30 -2.39 -7.42
C ILE A 55 -1.09 -3.15 -6.91
N ASP A 56 0.07 -2.96 -7.54
CA ASP A 56 1.35 -3.36 -6.97
C ASP A 56 1.88 -2.24 -6.09
N ILE A 57 2.35 -2.58 -4.90
CA ILE A 57 2.70 -1.62 -3.87
C ILE A 57 4.17 -1.77 -3.52
N VAL A 58 4.86 -0.65 -3.50
CA VAL A 58 6.26 -0.56 -3.10
C VAL A 58 6.35 0.29 -1.85
N ALA A 59 6.99 -0.25 -0.81
CA ALA A 59 7.32 0.47 0.41
C ALA A 59 8.83 0.45 0.59
N THR A 60 9.44 1.62 0.70
CA THR A 60 10.88 1.81 0.92
C THR A 60 11.15 2.64 2.17
N SER A 61 12.26 2.35 2.84
CA SER A 61 12.80 3.16 3.92
C SER A 61 14.30 3.33 3.71
N ALA A 62 14.78 4.57 3.79
CA ALA A 62 16.16 4.92 3.40
C ALA A 62 16.57 4.35 2.02
N GLY A 63 15.64 4.37 1.06
CA GLY A 63 15.85 3.81 -0.29
C GLY A 63 15.80 2.28 -0.39
N ILE A 64 15.61 1.57 0.72
CA ILE A 64 15.59 0.10 0.78
C ILE A 64 14.15 -0.40 0.78
N LYS A 65 13.81 -1.31 -0.14
CA LYS A 65 12.51 -1.99 -0.15
C LYS A 65 12.33 -2.86 1.11
N VAL A 66 11.28 -2.59 1.88
CA VAL A 66 10.97 -3.27 3.16
C VAL A 66 9.80 -4.24 3.06
N LEU A 67 8.93 -4.06 2.07
CA LEU A 67 7.86 -5.00 1.74
C LEU A 67 8.05 -5.58 0.34
N GLY A 68 7.95 -6.90 0.22
CA GLY A 68 7.95 -7.64 -1.04
C GLY A 68 6.58 -8.26 -1.31
N MET A 69 6.31 -8.54 -2.60
CA MET A 69 5.04 -9.11 -3.07
C MET A 69 3.82 -8.39 -2.49
N SER A 70 3.89 -7.07 -2.38
CA SER A 70 2.81 -6.27 -1.79
C SER A 70 1.80 -5.87 -2.84
N LYS A 71 0.56 -6.28 -2.66
CA LYS A 71 -0.51 -6.09 -3.63
C LYS A 71 -1.81 -5.72 -2.93
N ALA A 72 -2.64 -4.95 -3.60
CA ALA A 72 -4.02 -4.71 -3.21
C ALA A 72 -4.99 -4.95 -4.37
N LEU A 73 -6.21 -5.35 -4.03
CA LEU A 73 -7.35 -5.40 -4.94
C LEU A 73 -8.38 -4.39 -4.43
N VAL A 74 -8.77 -3.43 -5.27
CA VAL A 74 -9.70 -2.36 -4.91
C VAL A 74 -10.86 -2.31 -5.88
N SER A 75 -12.09 -2.21 -5.36
CA SER A 75 -13.32 -2.12 -6.14
C SER A 75 -13.68 -0.66 -6.42
N ILE A 76 -13.59 -0.22 -7.67
CA ILE A 76 -13.90 1.16 -8.11
C ILE A 76 -15.34 1.53 -7.81
N SER A 77 -16.27 0.58 -7.95
CA SER A 77 -17.70 0.81 -7.70
C SER A 77 -18.04 1.26 -6.28
N GLN A 78 -17.11 1.06 -5.32
CA GLN A 78 -17.27 1.47 -3.94
C GLN A 78 -16.35 2.63 -3.54
N MET A 79 -15.46 3.08 -4.44
CA MET A 79 -14.56 4.19 -4.16
C MET A 79 -15.35 5.48 -3.93
N SER A 80 -14.93 6.24 -2.92
CA SER A 80 -15.42 7.61 -2.72
C SER A 80 -14.51 8.59 -3.46
N PRO A 81 -15.06 9.64 -4.12
CA PRO A 81 -14.24 10.70 -4.70
C PRO A 81 -13.32 11.33 -3.65
N LEU A 82 -12.08 11.64 -4.04
CA LEU A 82 -11.11 12.37 -3.22
C LEU A 82 -11.54 13.82 -2.98
#